data_AF-A0A8D8H5X5-F1
#
_entry.id   AF-A0A8D8H5X5-F1
#
_cell.length_a   1.000
_cell.length_b   1.000
_cell.length_c   1.000
_cell.angle_alpha   90.00
_cell.angle_beta   90.00
_cell.angle_gamma   90.00
#
_symmetry.space_group_name_H-M   'P 1'
#
loop_
_entity.id
_entity.type
_entity.pdbx_description
1 polymer ?
#
loop_
_entity_poly.entity_id
_entity_poly.type
_entity_poly.pdbx_seq_one_letter_code
_entity_poly.pdbx_strand_id
1 'polypeptide(L)'
;MSETFNISEYNVLYNFSKANELISRDFTRVNGQYLHLSTKLPVFIKKFMKIFNGYRKHFRDESTLSDEILKTFTDDTAVNDRSIFLAFYAIPLILRENFVNCGGKRFRPTLFMTREAFITVIATEATLAETRKSRKLNAISRNVTIQPYVVAVGTVTCITRYFVIFDDLMIPCTTCMEAIDLHFKMHDVFNLQYAAECRSVLIFIQKYFYALKYDGDLPVPQVETLIADIEK
;
A
#
# COMPACT_ATOMS: atom_id res chain seq x y z
N MET A 1 -43.15 7.18 -9.61
CA MET A 1 -42.61 5.81 -9.51
C MET A 1 -41.10 5.93 -9.49
N SER A 2 -40.51 5.95 -8.29
CA SER A 2 -39.06 5.92 -8.12
C SER A 2 -38.61 4.47 -8.18
N GLU A 3 -37.90 4.09 -9.23
CA GLU A 3 -37.17 2.82 -9.23
C GLU A 3 -36.14 2.89 -8.10
N THR A 4 -36.43 2.19 -7.01
CA THR A 4 -35.47 1.93 -5.94
C THR A 4 -34.37 1.06 -6.53
N PHE A 5 -33.26 1.70 -6.87
CA PHE A 5 -32.04 1.07 -7.35
C PHE A 5 -31.54 0.07 -6.30
N ASN A 6 -31.68 -1.23 -6.57
CA ASN A 6 -31.31 -2.28 -5.62
C ASN A 6 -29.93 -2.84 -5.98
N ILE A 7 -28.89 -2.36 -5.29
CA ILE A 7 -27.48 -2.74 -5.51
C ILE A 7 -27.25 -4.26 -5.38
N SER A 8 -28.12 -4.99 -4.68
CA SER A 8 -28.02 -6.45 -4.54
C SER A 8 -28.24 -7.22 -5.86
N GLU A 9 -28.80 -6.58 -6.89
CA GLU A 9 -28.99 -7.20 -8.21
C GLU A 9 -27.70 -7.21 -9.06
N TYR A 10 -26.68 -6.42 -8.68
CA TYR A 10 -25.35 -6.47 -9.31
C TYR A 10 -24.42 -7.45 -8.58
N ASN A 11 -24.72 -8.75 -8.67
CA ASN A 11 -23.78 -9.85 -8.36
C ASN A 11 -22.54 -9.90 -9.30
N VAL A 12 -22.36 -8.89 -10.16
CA VAL A 12 -21.28 -8.81 -11.16
C VAL A 12 -19.92 -8.48 -10.53
N LEU A 13 -19.91 -7.85 -9.35
CA LEU A 13 -18.68 -7.35 -8.72
C LEU A 13 -17.87 -8.40 -7.95
N TYR A 14 -18.49 -9.56 -7.62
CA TYR A 14 -17.78 -10.64 -6.92
C TYR A 14 -16.71 -11.32 -7.80
N ASN A 15 -16.80 -11.14 -9.13
CA ASN A 15 -15.85 -11.65 -10.12
C ASN A 15 -15.60 -10.60 -11.21
N PHE A 16 -15.24 -9.37 -10.84
CA PHE A 16 -14.69 -8.45 -11.84
C PHE A 16 -13.26 -8.89 -12.20
N SER A 17 -13.15 -10.02 -12.90
CA SER A 17 -11.87 -10.68 -13.25
C SER A 17 -10.94 -9.78 -14.06
N LYS A 18 -11.51 -8.76 -14.72
CA LYS A 18 -10.78 -7.76 -15.50
C LYS A 18 -10.53 -6.45 -14.74
N ALA A 19 -10.80 -6.37 -13.44
CA ALA A 19 -10.60 -5.16 -12.64
C ALA A 19 -9.18 -4.60 -12.81
N ASN A 20 -8.18 -5.46 -12.57
CA ASN A 20 -6.79 -5.07 -12.66
C ASN A 20 -6.39 -4.65 -14.08
N GLU A 21 -6.86 -5.39 -15.10
CA GLU A 21 -6.62 -5.08 -16.52
C GLU A 21 -7.19 -3.70 -16.89
N LEU A 22 -8.42 -3.41 -16.50
CA LEU A 22 -9.11 -2.16 -16.82
C LEU A 22 -8.48 -0.97 -16.09
N ILE A 23 -8.20 -1.11 -14.80
CA ILE A 23 -7.51 -0.08 -14.00
C ILE A 23 -6.11 0.18 -14.59
N SER A 24 -5.37 -0.86 -14.94
CA SER A 24 -4.05 -0.70 -15.57
C SER A 24 -4.14 0.03 -16.90
N ARG A 25 -5.13 -0.30 -17.75
CA ARG A 25 -5.33 0.37 -19.04
C ARG A 25 -5.68 1.85 -18.86
N ASP A 26 -6.59 2.17 -17.95
CA ASP A 26 -7.02 3.54 -17.72
C ASP A 26 -5.89 4.36 -17.07
N PHE A 27 -5.10 3.76 -16.18
CA PHE A 27 -3.89 4.38 -15.65
C PHE A 27 -2.89 4.74 -16.75
N THR A 28 -2.66 3.84 -17.72
CA THR A 28 -1.81 4.13 -18.88
C THR A 28 -2.36 5.26 -19.75
N ARG A 29 -3.68 5.36 -19.90
CA ARG A 29 -4.31 6.47 -20.64
C ARG A 29 -4.13 7.81 -19.94
N VAL A 30 -4.21 7.83 -18.62
CA VAL A 30 -4.07 9.06 -17.80
C VAL A 30 -2.61 9.54 -17.78
N ASN A 31 -1.67 8.63 -17.53
CA ASN A 31 -0.27 8.99 -17.28
C ASN A 31 0.64 8.89 -18.52
N GLY A 32 0.16 8.31 -19.62
CA GLY A 32 0.94 8.13 -20.84
C GLY A 32 2.18 7.27 -20.60
N GLN A 33 3.37 7.86 -20.75
CA GLN A 33 4.63 7.19 -20.46
C GLN A 33 5.02 7.37 -18.99
N TYR A 34 5.12 6.26 -18.26
CA TYR A 34 5.53 6.21 -16.86
C TYR A 34 6.46 5.02 -16.64
N LEU A 35 7.13 5.00 -15.49
CA LEU A 35 7.97 3.87 -15.09
C LEU A 35 7.12 2.80 -14.41
N HIS A 36 7.34 1.52 -14.75
CA HIS A 36 6.63 0.44 -14.06
C HIS A 36 7.28 0.15 -12.71
N LEU A 37 6.47 -0.22 -11.72
CA LEU A 37 6.97 -0.63 -10.40
C LEU A 37 8.04 -1.73 -10.51
N SER A 38 7.85 -2.69 -11.42
CA SER A 38 8.81 -3.76 -11.69
C SER A 38 10.18 -3.27 -12.16
N THR A 39 10.29 -2.08 -12.75
CA THR A 39 11.56 -1.57 -13.31
C THR A 39 12.58 -1.22 -12.22
N LYS A 40 12.14 -0.61 -11.12
CA LYS A 40 13.02 -0.19 -10.01
C LYS A 40 13.07 -1.18 -8.86
N LEU A 41 12.21 -2.20 -8.89
CA LEU A 41 12.08 -3.20 -7.83
C LEU A 41 13.37 -3.98 -7.57
N PRO A 42 14.13 -4.48 -8.56
CA PRO A 42 15.37 -5.21 -8.29
C PRO A 42 16.41 -4.36 -7.56
N VAL A 43 16.55 -3.09 -7.96
CA VAL A 43 17.47 -2.15 -7.30
C VAL A 43 17.04 -1.87 -5.87
N PHE A 44 15.74 -1.65 -5.66
CA PHE A 44 15.18 -1.42 -4.33
C PHE A 44 15.41 -2.61 -3.39
N ILE A 45 15.12 -3.83 -3.84
CA ILE A 45 15.32 -5.05 -3.05
C ILE A 45 16.80 -5.27 -2.72
N LYS A 46 17.70 -5.11 -3.71
CA LYS A 46 19.15 -5.25 -3.49
C LYS A 46 19.69 -4.23 -2.49
N LYS A 47 19.17 -3.01 -2.49
CA LYS A 47 19.59 -1.95 -1.56
C LYS A 47 18.82 -1.95 -0.23
N PHE A 48 17.78 -2.78 -0.08
CA PHE A 48 16.91 -2.74 1.08
C PHE A 48 17.66 -2.99 2.40
N MET A 49 18.68 -3.85 2.43
CA MET A 49 19.47 -4.07 3.66
C MET A 49 20.26 -2.87 4.12
N LYS A 50 20.82 -2.09 3.17
CA LYS A 50 21.50 -0.82 3.49
C LYS A 50 20.50 0.16 4.11
N ILE A 51 19.29 0.24 3.53
CA ILE A 51 18.20 1.06 4.06
C ILE A 51 17.81 0.60 5.46
N PHE A 52 17.46 -0.68 5.63
CA PHE A 52 17.06 -1.26 6.91
C PHE A 52 18.09 -0.98 8.01
N ASN A 53 19.38 -1.14 7.73
CA ASN A 53 20.44 -0.84 8.69
C ASN A 53 20.54 0.65 9.02
N GLY A 54 20.40 1.55 8.04
CA GLY A 54 20.38 3.00 8.26
C GLY A 54 19.19 3.46 9.11
N TYR A 55 18.07 2.75 9.04
CA TYR A 55 16.84 3.05 9.78
C TYR A 55 16.56 2.07 10.93
N ARG A 56 17.54 1.26 11.36
CA ARG A 56 17.33 0.15 12.32
C ARG A 56 16.67 0.58 13.64
N LYS A 57 16.93 1.80 14.10
CA LYS A 57 16.29 2.40 15.30
C LYS A 57 14.76 2.48 15.20
N HIS A 58 14.20 2.56 13.99
CA HIS A 58 12.75 2.62 13.74
C HIS A 58 12.07 1.26 13.97
N PHE A 59 12.84 0.18 14.02
CA PHE A 59 12.38 -1.20 14.16
C PHE A 59 12.50 -1.74 15.60
N ARG A 60 12.83 -0.88 16.58
CA ARG A 60 13.13 -1.29 17.97
C ARG A 60 12.03 -2.16 18.61
N ASP A 61 10.77 -1.84 18.34
CA ASP A 61 9.61 -2.52 18.91
C ASP A 61 9.03 -3.61 17.97
N GLU A 62 9.72 -3.90 16.86
CA GLU A 62 9.27 -4.79 15.79
C GLU A 62 10.27 -5.94 15.61
N SER A 63 10.51 -6.69 16.69
CA SER A 63 11.50 -7.77 16.74
C SER A 63 11.24 -8.86 15.70
N THR A 64 9.99 -9.35 15.61
CA THR A 64 9.61 -10.38 14.64
C THR A 64 9.86 -9.92 13.20
N LEU A 65 9.48 -8.70 12.84
CA LEU A 65 9.73 -8.16 11.50
C LEU A 65 11.23 -8.00 11.24
N SER A 66 11.98 -7.51 12.23
CA SER A 66 13.44 -7.35 12.12
C SER A 66 14.13 -8.69 11.88
N ASP A 67 13.75 -9.72 12.62
CA ASP A 67 14.30 -11.07 12.47
C ASP A 67 13.99 -11.64 11.09
N GLU A 68 12.76 -11.46 10.60
CA GLU A 68 12.37 -11.90 9.25
C GLU A 68 13.11 -11.16 8.13
N ILE A 69 13.36 -9.86 8.30
CA ILE A 69 14.19 -9.08 7.36
C ILE A 69 15.63 -9.62 7.37
N LEU A 70 16.23 -9.81 8.55
CA LEU A 70 17.61 -10.29 8.67
C LEU A 70 17.81 -11.69 8.11
N LYS A 71 16.80 -12.57 8.20
CA LYS A 71 16.82 -13.91 7.60
C LYS A 71 16.64 -13.87 6.08
N THR A 72 15.79 -12.97 5.59
CA THR A 72 15.39 -12.95 4.18
C THR A 72 16.41 -12.23 3.30
N PHE A 73 16.99 -11.13 3.79
CA PHE A 73 17.82 -10.29 2.97
C PHE A 73 19.32 -10.50 3.25
N THR A 74 20.01 -11.00 2.23
CA THR A 74 21.47 -11.21 2.16
C THR A 74 22.04 -10.47 0.94
N ASP A 75 23.36 -10.57 0.71
CA ASP A 75 24.01 -9.91 -0.43
C ASP A 75 23.44 -10.37 -1.80
N ASP A 76 22.92 -11.61 -1.86
CA ASP A 76 22.33 -12.23 -3.06
C ASP A 76 20.80 -12.39 -2.96
N THR A 77 20.12 -11.44 -2.28
CA THR A 77 18.65 -11.49 -2.12
C THR A 77 17.93 -11.58 -3.47
N ALA A 78 17.21 -12.66 -3.70
CA ALA A 78 16.36 -12.82 -4.86
C ALA A 78 15.12 -11.92 -4.78
N VAL A 79 14.73 -11.31 -5.91
CA VAL A 79 13.47 -10.58 -6.04
C VAL A 79 12.34 -11.60 -6.14
N ASN A 80 11.68 -11.86 -5.03
CA ASN A 80 10.53 -12.76 -4.93
C ASN A 80 9.44 -12.16 -4.04
N ASP A 81 8.26 -12.77 -4.02
CA ASP A 81 7.10 -12.26 -3.29
C ASP A 81 7.39 -11.98 -1.80
N ARG A 82 8.19 -12.85 -1.16
CA ARG A 82 8.60 -12.72 0.23
C ARG A 82 9.44 -11.47 0.48
N SER A 83 10.48 -11.27 -0.32
CA SER A 83 11.36 -10.09 -0.23
C SER A 83 10.58 -8.80 -0.51
N ILE A 84 9.66 -8.83 -1.49
CA ILE A 84 8.83 -7.69 -1.86
C ILE A 84 7.90 -7.33 -0.71
N PHE A 85 7.17 -8.32 -0.19
CA PHE A 85 6.28 -8.13 0.97
C PHE A 85 7.03 -7.54 2.16
N LEU A 86 8.14 -8.11 2.58
CA LEU A 86 8.88 -7.61 3.74
C LEU A 86 9.40 -6.19 3.52
N ALA A 87 9.93 -5.88 2.33
CA ALA A 87 10.41 -4.54 2.03
C ALA A 87 9.28 -3.51 2.14
N PHE A 88 8.15 -3.75 1.47
CA PHE A 88 7.02 -2.82 1.48
C PHE A 88 6.28 -2.78 2.82
N TYR A 89 6.20 -3.89 3.54
CA TYR A 89 5.63 -3.92 4.89
C TYR A 89 6.47 -3.16 5.92
N ALA A 90 7.78 -3.06 5.68
CA ALA A 90 8.72 -2.31 6.51
C ALA A 90 8.78 -0.81 6.18
N ILE A 91 8.51 -0.40 4.93
CA ILE A 91 8.56 1.01 4.50
C ILE A 91 7.78 1.98 5.41
N PRO A 92 6.56 1.65 5.91
CA PRO A 92 5.84 2.52 6.85
C PRO A 92 6.59 2.85 8.15
N LEU A 93 7.59 2.05 8.58
CA LEU A 93 8.42 2.37 9.74
C LEU A 93 9.43 3.49 9.43
N ILE A 94 9.84 3.58 8.16
CA ILE A 94 10.81 4.55 7.65
C ILE A 94 10.10 5.85 7.27
N LEU A 95 8.98 5.75 6.56
CA LEU A 95 8.21 6.87 6.02
C LEU A 95 6.96 7.16 6.86
N ARG A 96 7.09 7.13 8.18
CA ARG A 96 5.97 7.40 9.10
C ARG A 96 5.57 8.87 9.05
N GLU A 97 4.27 9.13 9.08
CA GLU A 97 3.77 10.49 9.22
C GLU A 97 3.92 11.01 10.65
N ASN A 98 4.43 12.24 10.79
CA ASN A 98 4.56 12.88 12.10
C ASN A 98 3.20 13.35 12.64
N PHE A 99 2.39 13.94 11.76
CA PHE A 99 1.04 14.39 12.05
C PHE A 99 0.20 14.26 10.80
N VAL A 100 -1.05 13.85 10.97
CA VAL A 100 -2.03 13.78 9.89
C VAL A 100 -3.28 14.53 10.30
N ASN A 101 -3.95 15.11 9.31
CA ASN A 101 -5.26 15.74 9.48
C ASN A 101 -6.31 14.78 8.91
N CYS A 102 -7.20 14.28 9.76
CA CYS A 102 -8.28 13.36 9.38
C CYS A 102 -9.57 13.89 10.00
N GLY A 103 -10.60 14.17 9.18
CA GLY A 103 -11.87 14.69 9.69
C GLY A 103 -11.77 16.02 10.43
N GLY A 104 -10.84 16.89 10.04
CA GLY A 104 -10.57 18.16 10.73
C GLY A 104 -9.80 18.02 12.06
N LYS A 105 -9.43 16.81 12.47
CA LYS A 105 -8.61 16.57 13.66
C LYS A 105 -7.17 16.26 13.28
N ARG A 106 -6.25 16.99 13.91
CA ARG A 106 -4.81 16.73 13.80
C ARG A 106 -4.38 15.74 14.88
N PHE A 107 -3.77 14.64 14.48
CA PHE A 107 -3.21 13.66 15.42
C PHE A 107 -1.93 13.03 14.87
N ARG A 108 -1.15 12.38 15.74
CA ARG A 108 0.03 11.60 15.34
C ARG A 108 -0.39 10.15 15.12
N PRO A 109 -0.31 9.60 13.88
CA PRO A 109 -0.68 8.22 13.65
C PRO A 109 0.28 7.28 14.34
N THR A 110 -0.25 6.17 14.88
CA THR A 110 0.59 5.10 15.43
C THR A 110 1.28 4.35 14.29
N LEU A 111 2.33 3.59 14.61
CA LEU A 111 2.98 2.75 13.62
C LEU A 111 2.00 1.72 13.04
N PHE A 112 1.21 1.09 13.91
CA PHE A 112 0.16 0.16 13.53
C PHE A 112 -0.81 0.77 12.51
N MET A 113 -1.30 1.98 12.77
CA MET A 113 -2.21 2.68 11.84
C MET A 113 -1.58 2.97 10.48
N THR A 114 -0.31 3.38 10.47
CA THR A 114 0.44 3.68 9.24
C THR A 114 0.63 2.42 8.39
N ARG A 115 0.98 1.30 9.04
CA ARG A 115 1.12 -0.01 8.37
C ARG A 115 -0.21 -0.51 7.84
N GLU A 116 -1.22 -0.57 8.69
CA GLU A 116 -2.56 -1.01 8.30
C GLU A 116 -3.10 -0.18 7.13
N ALA A 117 -2.94 1.16 7.16
CA ALA A 117 -3.39 2.01 6.06
C ALA A 117 -2.74 1.66 4.71
N PHE A 118 -1.55 1.06 4.71
CA PHE A 118 -0.88 0.59 3.49
C PHE A 118 -1.15 -0.90 3.20
N ILE A 119 -0.69 -1.79 4.08
CA ILE A 119 -0.86 -3.25 4.00
C ILE A 119 -1.36 -3.75 5.37
N THR A 120 -2.62 -4.18 5.40
CA THR A 120 -3.22 -4.89 6.55
C THR A 120 -2.92 -6.38 6.45
N VAL A 121 -2.35 -6.96 7.50
CA VAL A 121 -2.13 -8.41 7.59
C VAL A 121 -3.23 -9.02 8.45
N ILE A 122 -3.94 -10.00 7.91
CA ILE A 122 -4.98 -10.75 8.64
C ILE A 122 -4.65 -12.24 8.66
N ALA A 123 -4.98 -12.92 9.75
CA ALA A 123 -4.64 -14.34 9.90
C ALA A 123 -5.35 -15.23 8.87
N THR A 124 -6.64 -14.97 8.62
CA THR A 124 -7.48 -15.78 7.73
C THR A 124 -8.50 -14.91 6.99
N GLU A 125 -9.03 -15.40 5.86
CA GLU A 125 -10.09 -14.70 5.13
C GLU A 125 -11.38 -14.55 5.95
N ALA A 126 -11.60 -15.40 6.96
CA ALA A 126 -12.77 -15.29 7.84
C ALA A 126 -12.82 -13.95 8.59
N THR A 127 -11.66 -13.35 8.90
CA THR A 127 -11.61 -12.05 9.58
C THR A 127 -11.80 -10.87 8.61
N LEU A 128 -11.84 -11.11 7.30
CA LEU A 128 -11.93 -10.06 6.29
C LEU A 128 -13.21 -9.24 6.41
N ALA A 129 -14.34 -9.89 6.68
CA ALA A 129 -15.63 -9.22 6.87
C ALA A 129 -15.59 -8.28 8.08
N GLU A 130 -14.95 -8.71 9.18
CA GLU A 130 -14.76 -7.89 10.37
C GLU A 130 -13.82 -6.71 10.09
N THR A 131 -12.70 -6.94 9.42
CA THR A 131 -11.76 -5.89 9.01
C THR A 131 -12.43 -4.83 8.15
N ARG A 132 -13.24 -5.24 7.15
CA ARG A 132 -14.01 -4.32 6.30
C ARG A 132 -15.01 -3.51 7.11
N LYS A 133 -15.78 -4.16 7.99
CA LYS A 133 -16.74 -3.49 8.87
C LYS A 133 -16.05 -2.47 9.78
N SER A 134 -14.95 -2.85 10.41
CA SER A 134 -14.16 -1.98 11.29
C SER A 134 -13.64 -0.74 10.54
N ARG A 135 -13.09 -0.92 9.34
CA ARG A 135 -12.63 0.20 8.50
C ARG A 135 -13.75 1.14 8.09
N LYS A 136 -14.92 0.60 7.71
CA LYS A 136 -16.10 1.41 7.38
C LYS A 136 -16.57 2.23 8.58
N LEU A 137 -16.66 1.63 9.76
CA LEU A 137 -17.02 2.32 10.99
C LEU A 137 -15.98 3.40 11.38
N ASN A 138 -14.70 3.12 11.22
CA ASN A 138 -13.62 4.09 11.48
C ASN A 138 -13.64 5.27 10.51
N ALA A 139 -13.95 5.04 9.23
CA ALA A 139 -14.08 6.11 8.26
C ALA A 139 -15.29 7.02 8.56
N ILE A 140 -16.44 6.41 8.90
CA ILE A 140 -17.66 7.13 9.30
C ILE A 140 -17.40 7.96 10.56
N SER A 141 -16.80 7.37 11.60
CA SER A 141 -16.54 8.08 12.87
C SER A 141 -15.56 9.25 12.72
N ARG A 142 -14.72 9.20 11.68
CA ARG A 142 -13.75 10.23 11.33
C ARG A 142 -14.22 11.17 10.24
N ASN A 143 -15.43 11.00 9.70
CA ASN A 143 -15.96 11.77 8.59
C ASN A 143 -14.97 11.84 7.41
N VAL A 144 -14.40 10.69 7.04
CA VAL A 144 -13.50 10.55 5.88
C VAL A 144 -14.01 9.47 4.94
N THR A 145 -13.60 9.59 3.67
CA THR A 145 -13.87 8.55 2.67
C THR A 145 -12.88 7.40 2.85
N ILE A 146 -13.37 6.16 2.75
CA ILE A 146 -12.51 4.97 2.77
C ILE A 146 -11.60 5.01 1.54
N GLN A 147 -10.29 4.97 1.78
CA GLN A 147 -9.31 4.84 0.70
C GLN A 147 -9.03 3.37 0.41
N PRO A 148 -8.58 3.03 -0.81
CA PRO A 148 -8.14 1.69 -1.14
C PRO A 148 -7.04 1.22 -0.18
N TYR A 149 -6.97 -0.08 0.08
CA TYR A 149 -5.91 -0.67 0.90
C TYR A 149 -5.61 -2.10 0.48
N VAL A 150 -4.37 -2.52 0.74
CA VAL A 150 -3.95 -3.91 0.52
C VAL A 150 -4.27 -4.73 1.77
N VAL A 151 -4.80 -5.94 1.55
CA VAL A 151 -4.91 -6.98 2.57
C VAL A 151 -4.01 -8.15 2.17
N ALA A 152 -3.16 -8.58 3.10
CA ALA A 152 -2.34 -9.76 3.00
C ALA A 152 -2.83 -10.82 3.99
N VAL A 153 -3.16 -12.02 3.51
CA VAL A 153 -3.72 -13.10 4.34
C VAL A 153 -2.62 -14.07 4.76
N GLY A 154 -2.52 -14.33 6.06
CA GLY A 154 -1.56 -15.22 6.69
C GLY A 154 -0.86 -14.52 7.86
N THR A 155 0.44 -14.75 7.99
CA THR A 155 1.28 -14.13 9.01
C THR A 155 2.40 -13.33 8.37
N VAL A 156 3.04 -12.45 9.14
CA VAL A 156 4.25 -11.76 8.70
C VAL A 156 5.35 -12.73 8.26
N THR A 157 5.31 -14.00 8.67
CA THR A 157 6.26 -15.04 8.23
C THR A 157 5.82 -15.79 6.96
N CYS A 158 4.51 -15.90 6.72
CA CYS A 158 3.96 -16.65 5.60
C CYS A 158 2.65 -16.00 5.13
N ILE A 159 2.73 -15.26 4.03
CA ILE A 159 1.56 -14.72 3.35
C ILE A 159 1.15 -15.69 2.24
N THR A 160 -0.15 -15.92 2.13
CA THR A 160 -0.72 -16.90 1.20
C THR A 160 -1.54 -16.26 0.09
N ARG A 161 -2.15 -15.09 0.35
CA ARG A 161 -3.03 -14.39 -0.60
C ARG A 161 -2.98 -12.89 -0.39
N TYR A 162 -3.27 -12.14 -1.45
CA TYR A 162 -3.40 -10.70 -1.42
C TYR A 162 -4.74 -10.26 -2.04
N PHE A 163 -5.28 -9.18 -1.49
CA PHE A 163 -6.45 -8.50 -2.03
C PHE A 163 -6.23 -6.99 -2.01
N VAL A 164 -6.77 -6.28 -3.00
CA VAL A 164 -6.97 -4.83 -2.89
C VAL A 164 -8.46 -4.59 -2.65
N ILE A 165 -8.77 -3.85 -1.59
CA ILE A 165 -10.14 -3.55 -1.20
C ILE A 165 -10.40 -2.07 -1.39
N PHE A 166 -11.52 -1.77 -2.05
CA PHE A 166 -12.04 -0.41 -2.16
C PHE A 166 -13.56 -0.45 -2.14
N ASP A 167 -14.15 0.19 -1.14
CA ASP A 167 -15.59 0.12 -0.85
C ASP A 167 -16.11 -1.33 -0.77
N ASP A 168 -16.97 -1.74 -1.70
CA ASP A 168 -17.50 -3.10 -1.78
C ASP A 168 -16.71 -4.03 -2.71
N LEU A 169 -15.68 -3.51 -3.39
CA LEU A 169 -14.81 -4.27 -4.28
C LEU A 169 -13.71 -5.00 -3.50
N MET A 170 -13.51 -6.26 -3.87
CA MET A 170 -12.41 -7.08 -3.39
C MET A 170 -11.73 -7.71 -4.60
N ILE A 171 -10.55 -7.22 -4.95
CA ILE A 171 -9.83 -7.66 -6.14
C ILE A 171 -8.69 -8.59 -5.71
N PRO A 172 -8.74 -9.89 -6.04
CA PRO A 172 -7.66 -10.82 -5.71
C PRO A 172 -6.41 -10.48 -6.52
N CYS A 173 -5.26 -10.61 -5.88
CA CYS A 173 -3.94 -10.41 -6.49
C CYS A 173 -3.07 -11.64 -6.24
N THR A 174 -2.30 -12.04 -7.25
CA THR A 174 -1.43 -13.22 -7.21
C THR A 174 -0.15 -12.98 -6.43
N THR A 175 0.33 -11.74 -6.39
CA THR A 175 1.58 -11.35 -5.73
C THR A 175 1.42 -10.03 -4.97
N CYS A 176 2.32 -9.79 -4.01
CA CYS A 176 2.44 -8.53 -3.29
C CYS A 176 2.70 -7.36 -4.26
N MET A 177 3.54 -7.58 -5.27
CA MET A 177 3.85 -6.59 -6.29
C MET A 177 2.58 -6.17 -7.04
N GLU A 178 1.76 -7.13 -7.47
CA GLU A 178 0.49 -6.88 -8.15
C GLU A 178 -0.48 -6.11 -7.24
N ALA A 179 -0.57 -6.48 -5.95
CA ALA A 179 -1.44 -5.79 -5.01
C ALA A 179 -1.03 -4.33 -4.79
N ILE A 180 0.26 -4.04 -4.67
CA ILE A 180 0.78 -2.68 -4.48
C ILE A 180 0.62 -1.86 -5.77
N ASP A 181 0.90 -2.47 -6.93
CA ASP A 181 0.73 -1.84 -8.24
C ASP A 181 -0.73 -1.44 -8.46
N LEU A 182 -1.67 -2.36 -8.23
CA LEU A 182 -3.10 -2.10 -8.32
C LEU A 182 -3.55 -1.03 -7.31
N HIS A 183 -3.15 -1.17 -6.04
CA HIS A 183 -3.48 -0.22 -4.97
C HIS A 183 -3.05 1.21 -5.33
N PHE A 184 -1.83 1.38 -5.83
CA PHE A 184 -1.32 2.68 -6.27
C PHE A 184 -2.14 3.22 -7.44
N LYS A 185 -2.30 2.45 -8.52
CA LYS A 185 -3.00 2.88 -9.75
C LYS A 185 -4.45 3.27 -9.52
N MET A 186 -5.14 2.64 -8.56
CA MET A 186 -6.51 2.99 -8.21
C MET A 186 -6.66 4.46 -7.78
N HIS A 187 -5.64 5.06 -7.17
CA HIS A 187 -5.72 6.45 -6.74
C HIS A 187 -5.77 7.41 -7.94
N ASP A 188 -4.99 7.17 -8.98
CA ASP A 188 -5.02 8.00 -10.19
C ASP A 188 -6.29 7.77 -11.00
N VAL A 189 -6.66 6.50 -11.22
CA VAL A 189 -7.80 6.15 -12.08
C VAL A 189 -9.12 6.66 -11.50
N PHE A 190 -9.27 6.61 -10.17
CA PHE A 190 -10.49 7.06 -9.49
C PHE A 190 -10.35 8.46 -8.87
N ASN A 191 -9.25 9.18 -9.14
CA ASN A 191 -8.96 10.51 -8.59
C ASN A 191 -9.13 10.57 -7.05
N LEU A 192 -8.53 9.60 -6.36
CA LEU A 192 -8.62 9.44 -4.91
C LEU A 192 -7.46 10.12 -4.21
N GLN A 193 -7.73 10.63 -3.02
CA GLN A 193 -6.67 11.11 -2.15
C GLN A 193 -5.91 9.93 -1.54
N TYR A 194 -4.59 10.06 -1.40
CA TYR A 194 -3.82 9.10 -0.62
C TYR A 194 -4.30 9.05 0.83
N ALA A 195 -4.38 7.83 1.39
CA ALA A 195 -4.69 7.66 2.80
C ALA A 195 -3.70 8.45 3.66
N ALA A 196 -4.22 9.32 4.53
CA ALA A 196 -3.41 10.30 5.24
C ALA A 196 -2.32 9.64 6.10
N GLU A 197 -2.61 8.47 6.67
CA GLU A 197 -1.71 7.71 7.52
C GLU A 197 -0.51 7.11 6.79
N CYS A 198 -0.61 6.81 5.50
CA CYS A 198 0.47 6.23 4.69
C CYS A 198 0.84 7.09 3.47
N ARG A 199 0.49 8.38 3.49
CA ARG A 199 0.70 9.29 2.36
C ARG A 199 2.14 9.32 1.88
N SER A 200 3.13 9.43 2.78
CA SER A 200 4.55 9.39 2.42
C SER A 200 4.96 8.11 1.72
N VAL A 201 4.35 6.97 2.08
CA VAL A 201 4.61 5.68 1.40
C VAL A 201 4.11 5.73 -0.04
N LEU A 202 2.91 6.25 -0.27
CA LEU A 202 2.34 6.38 -1.62
C LEU A 202 3.09 7.41 -2.46
N ILE A 203 3.54 8.52 -1.88
CA ILE A 203 4.39 9.51 -2.56
C ILE A 203 5.77 8.90 -2.92
N PHE A 204 6.33 8.07 -2.05
CA PHE A 204 7.55 7.32 -2.38
C PHE A 204 7.32 6.39 -3.57
N ILE A 205 6.18 5.68 -3.61
CA ILE A 205 5.82 4.83 -4.75
C ILE A 205 5.70 5.67 -6.03
N GLN A 206 4.94 6.76 -5.98
CA GLN A 206 4.76 7.70 -7.09
C GLN A 206 6.10 8.17 -7.67
N LYS A 207 6.99 8.69 -6.82
CA LYS A 207 8.22 9.34 -7.26
C LYS A 207 9.31 8.34 -7.65
N TYR A 208 9.56 7.33 -6.82
CA TYR A 208 10.68 6.43 -7.03
C TYR A 208 10.37 5.35 -8.07
N PHE A 209 9.19 4.71 -7.96
CA PHE A 209 8.84 3.58 -8.81
C PHE A 209 8.20 4.02 -10.12
N TYR A 210 7.35 5.05 -10.09
CA TYR A 210 6.60 5.50 -11.27
C TYR A 210 7.19 6.71 -11.96
N ALA A 211 8.09 7.44 -11.30
CA ALA A 211 8.64 8.70 -11.78
C ALA A 211 7.55 9.73 -12.16
N LEU A 212 6.42 9.69 -11.45
CA LEU A 212 5.29 10.58 -11.69
C LEU A 212 5.37 11.84 -10.83
N LYS A 213 4.91 12.94 -11.41
CA LYS A 213 4.79 14.25 -10.76
C LYS A 213 3.40 14.80 -11.06
N TYR A 214 2.66 15.13 -10.02
CA TYR A 214 1.35 15.75 -10.14
C TYR A 214 1.41 17.24 -9.83
N ASP A 215 0.44 17.98 -10.35
CA ASP A 215 0.32 19.40 -10.08
C ASP A 215 0.02 19.65 -8.60
N GLY A 216 0.79 20.56 -7.99
CA GLY A 216 0.67 20.85 -6.56
C GLY A 216 1.38 19.88 -5.61
N ASP A 217 2.17 18.93 -6.14
CA ASP A 217 3.01 18.07 -5.31
C ASP A 217 3.99 18.89 -4.47
N LEU A 218 3.82 18.77 -3.14
CA LEU A 218 4.75 19.34 -2.19
C LEU A 218 5.90 18.36 -1.91
N PRO A 219 7.15 18.84 -1.79
CA PRO A 219 8.26 18.00 -1.37
C PRO A 219 7.98 17.38 0.00
N VAL A 220 8.28 16.08 0.14
CA VAL A 220 8.19 15.35 1.41
C VAL A 220 9.61 14.97 1.80
N PRO A 221 10.28 15.71 2.70
CA PRO A 221 11.72 15.57 2.94
C PRO A 221 12.18 14.14 3.25
N GLN A 222 11.41 13.39 4.03
CA GLN A 222 11.74 11.99 4.35
C GLN A 222 11.69 11.05 3.14
N VAL A 223 10.80 11.33 2.18
CA VAL A 223 10.75 10.58 0.91
C VAL A 223 11.96 10.94 0.05
N GLU A 224 12.29 12.22 -0.08
CA GLU A 224 13.45 12.66 -0.86
C GLU A 224 14.76 12.07 -0.31
N THR A 225 14.93 12.08 1.02
CA THR A 225 16.09 11.46 1.67
C THR A 225 16.17 9.97 1.38
N LEU A 226 15.05 9.24 1.49
CA LEU A 226 15.04 7.81 1.20
C LEU A 226 15.39 7.52 -0.27
N ILE A 227 14.83 8.29 -1.21
CA ILE A 227 15.15 8.17 -2.63
C ILE A 227 16.64 8.40 -2.86
N ALA A 228 17.22 9.47 -2.30
CA ALA A 228 18.64 9.75 -2.42
C ALA A 228 19.51 8.63 -1.84
N ASP A 229 19.11 8.01 -0.73
CA ASP A 229 19.83 6.90 -0.12
C ASP A 229 19.74 5.59 -0.92
N ILE A 230 18.66 5.40 -1.68
CA ILE A 230 18.52 4.30 -2.65
C ILE A 230 19.33 4.58 -3.91
N GLU A 231 19.47 5.82 -4.36
CA GLU A 231 20.17 6.13 -5.61
C GLU A 231 21.70 6.19 -5.45
N LYS A 232 22.21 6.47 -4.24
CA LYS A 232 23.63 6.32 -3.87
C LYS A 232 24.11 4.87 -3.90
#